data_AF-A0A8H5B062-F1
#
_entry.id   AF-A0A8H5B062-F1
#
_cell.length_a   1.000
_cell.length_b   1.000
_cell.length_c   1.000
_cell.angle_alpha   90.00
_cell.angle_beta   90.00
_cell.angle_gamma   90.00
#
_symmetry.space_group_name_H-M   'P 1'
#
loop_
_entity.id
_entity.type
_entity.pdbx_description
1 polymer ?
#
loop_
_entity_poly.entity_id
_entity_poly.type
_entity_poly.pdbx_seq_one_letter_code
_entity_poly.pdbx_strand_id
1 'polypeptide(L)'
;MTGRGIYQKGWSHDDLVFDELASRTTLDILEACGMSTMTTVAELDERDPRVVCLRCSFGASCDGERSMRVMGWREAVNHSVKIHFGNSVVKWECLSPMDTAEAKRLEAVEAAKEDYPTPATHRVWRCTGCMHHAHDQGRMTWAGLQAHFRQNPTHGNVDDMEAELNKRYFKDPDMTRRPLHRIKMVQGKKSPPTTPEYES
;
A
#
# COMPACT_ATOMS: atom_id res chain seq x y z
N MET A 1 -15.49 19.25 -33.33
CA MET A 1 -15.20 19.42 -31.89
C MET A 1 -13.98 18.57 -31.55
N THR A 2 -12.79 19.16 -31.50
CA THR A 2 -11.56 18.44 -31.11
C THR A 2 -11.48 18.40 -29.60
N GLY A 3 -11.86 17.27 -28.99
CA GLY A 3 -11.68 17.07 -27.56
C GLY A 3 -10.19 17.18 -27.22
N ARG A 4 -9.83 18.09 -26.31
CA ARG A 4 -8.48 18.11 -25.73
C ARG A 4 -8.32 16.82 -24.93
N GLY A 5 -7.69 15.82 -25.53
CA GLY A 5 -7.27 14.63 -24.80
C GLY A 5 -6.34 15.04 -23.67
N ILE A 6 -6.55 14.49 -22.48
CA ILE A 6 -5.59 14.60 -21.39
C ILE A 6 -4.45 13.65 -21.77
N TYR A 7 -3.35 14.21 -22.29
CA TYR A 7 -2.12 13.45 -22.52
C TYR A 7 -1.36 13.39 -21.19
N GLN A 8 -1.15 12.20 -20.65
CA GLN A 8 -0.27 12.04 -19.50
C GLN A 8 1.17 12.27 -19.97
N LYS A 9 1.87 13.21 -19.34
CA LYS A 9 3.27 13.52 -19.66
C LYS A 9 4.10 12.25 -19.39
N GLY A 10 5.02 11.92 -20.30
CA GLY A 10 5.96 10.83 -20.08
C GLY A 10 6.72 11.06 -18.78
N TRP A 11 6.98 10.00 -18.01
CA TRP A 11 7.72 10.10 -16.75
C TRP A 11 9.08 10.79 -16.99
N SER A 12 9.28 11.94 -16.36
CA SER A 12 10.59 12.59 -16.25
C SER A 12 10.90 12.81 -14.79
N HIS A 13 12.16 12.59 -14.41
CA HIS A 13 12.66 12.97 -13.09
C HIS A 13 12.54 14.48 -12.84
N ASP A 14 12.55 15.29 -13.91
CA ASP A 14 12.37 16.74 -13.85
C ASP A 14 10.97 17.14 -13.36
N ASP A 15 9.99 16.24 -13.49
CA ASP A 15 8.59 16.47 -13.08
C ASP A 15 8.27 15.82 -11.73
N LEU A 16 9.25 15.22 -11.06
CA LEU A 16 9.06 14.61 -9.75
C LEU A 16 9.26 15.66 -8.66
N VAL A 17 8.19 15.91 -7.93
CA VAL A 17 8.22 16.72 -6.74
C VAL A 17 8.25 15.83 -5.51
N PHE A 18 9.00 16.25 -4.50
CA PHE A 18 9.01 15.59 -3.21
C PHE A 18 7.65 15.78 -2.53
N ASP A 19 7.01 14.67 -2.14
CA ASP A 19 5.75 14.70 -1.40
C ASP A 19 6.04 14.82 0.11
N GLU A 20 6.03 16.07 0.61
CA GLU A 20 6.26 16.37 2.02
C GLU A 20 5.26 15.69 2.96
N LEU A 21 4.00 15.52 2.53
CA LEU A 21 2.97 14.88 3.34
C LEU A 21 3.22 13.38 3.47
N ALA A 22 3.58 12.72 2.37
CA ALA A 22 3.95 11.31 2.38
C ALA A 22 5.20 11.07 3.22
N SER A 23 6.21 11.93 3.10
CA SER A 23 7.44 11.85 3.90
C SER A 23 7.15 11.99 5.40
N ARG A 24 6.43 13.03 5.81
CA ARG A 24 6.05 13.22 7.22
C ARG A 24 5.22 12.05 7.75
N THR A 25 4.24 11.58 6.97
CA THR A 25 3.43 10.42 7.36
C THR A 25 4.29 9.18 7.58
N THR A 26 5.32 9.00 6.76
CA THR A 26 6.27 7.88 6.91
C THR A 26 7.05 8.00 8.22
N LEU A 27 7.52 9.20 8.58
CA LEU A 27 8.18 9.47 9.86
C LEU A 27 7.24 9.19 11.04
N ASP A 28 5.99 9.64 10.99
CA ASP A 28 5.00 9.39 12.04
C ASP A 28 4.71 7.88 12.21
N ILE A 29 4.72 7.12 11.12
CA ILE A 29 4.59 5.65 11.14
C ILE A 29 5.83 5.02 11.78
N LEU A 30 7.04 5.45 11.39
CA LEU A 30 8.29 4.93 11.98
C LEU A 30 8.34 5.18 13.49
N GLU A 31 7.96 6.39 13.93
CA GLU A 31 7.84 6.74 15.34
C GLU A 31 6.83 5.83 16.06
N ALA A 32 5.62 5.68 15.52
CA ALA A 32 4.60 4.80 16.09
C ALA A 32 5.03 3.33 16.19
N CYS A 33 5.92 2.88 15.30
CA CYS A 33 6.48 1.54 15.27
C CYS A 33 7.77 1.38 16.12
N GLY A 34 8.27 2.45 16.75
CA GLY A 34 9.54 2.45 17.47
C GLY A 34 10.75 2.14 16.57
N MET A 35 10.69 2.60 15.31
CA MET A 35 11.72 2.38 14.30
C MET A 35 12.59 3.63 14.10
N SER A 36 13.81 3.44 13.59
CA SER A 36 14.74 4.54 13.31
C SER A 36 14.29 5.35 12.10
N THR A 37 14.54 6.66 12.09
CA THR A 37 14.34 7.49 10.88
C THR A 37 15.31 7.12 9.74
N MET A 38 16.35 6.34 10.04
CA MET A 38 17.28 5.77 9.05
C MET A 38 16.79 4.45 8.45
N THR A 39 15.62 3.94 8.88
CA THR A 39 15.03 2.73 8.32
C THR A 39 14.79 2.89 6.82
N THR A 40 15.31 1.92 6.06
CA THR A 40 15.14 1.84 4.62
C THR A 40 13.77 1.29 4.24
N VAL A 41 13.35 1.55 3.00
CA VAL A 41 12.11 0.99 2.45
C VAL A 41 12.11 -0.54 2.49
N ALA A 42 13.25 -1.18 2.22
CA ALA A 42 13.37 -2.63 2.25
C ALA A 42 13.16 -3.21 3.65
N GLU A 43 13.74 -2.59 4.68
CA GLU A 43 13.54 -2.98 6.08
C GLU A 43 12.08 -2.77 6.52
N LEU A 44 11.45 -1.69 6.08
CA LEU A 44 10.04 -1.41 6.40
C LEU A 44 9.09 -2.39 5.70
N ASP A 45 9.39 -2.78 4.45
CA ASP A 45 8.69 -3.83 3.72
C ASP A 45 8.90 -5.22 4.36
N GLU A 46 10.10 -5.53 4.83
CA GLU A 46 10.41 -6.80 5.50
C GLU A 46 9.71 -6.91 6.86
N ARG A 47 9.73 -5.83 7.65
CA ARG A 47 9.04 -5.78 8.94
C ARG A 47 7.51 -5.81 8.77
N ASP A 48 7.02 -5.27 7.67
CA ASP A 48 5.60 -5.22 7.29
C ASP A 48 4.70 -4.86 8.48
N PRO A 49 4.93 -3.69 9.12
CA PRO A 49 4.18 -3.29 10.30
C PRO A 49 2.71 -3.05 9.94
N ARG A 50 1.83 -3.37 10.90
CA ARG A 50 0.41 -3.08 10.81
C ARG A 50 0.11 -1.89 11.71
N VAL A 51 -0.52 -0.88 11.13
CA VAL A 51 -0.83 0.39 11.81
C VAL A 51 -2.28 0.76 11.64
N VAL A 52 -2.78 1.61 12.54
CA VAL A 52 -4.13 2.20 12.46
C VAL A 52 -4.05 3.72 12.53
N CYS A 53 -4.94 4.38 11.79
CA CYS A 53 -5.09 5.83 11.86
C CYS A 53 -6.01 6.20 13.03
N LEU A 54 -5.45 6.86 14.06
CA LEU A 54 -6.19 7.28 15.25
C LEU A 54 -7.08 8.51 15.02
N ARG A 55 -6.95 9.15 13.86
CA ARG A 55 -7.84 10.24 13.48
C ARG A 55 -9.16 9.72 12.90
N CYS A 56 -9.09 8.63 12.14
CA CYS A 56 -10.26 7.96 11.57
C CYS A 56 -11.07 7.15 12.60
N SER A 57 -10.56 6.98 13.81
CA SER A 57 -11.18 6.16 14.85
C SER A 57 -12.21 6.89 15.70
N PHE A 58 -12.38 8.21 15.57
CA PHE A 58 -13.23 9.05 16.44
C PHE A 58 -12.85 8.99 17.93
N GLY A 59 -11.62 8.60 18.27
CA GLY A 59 -11.11 8.58 19.64
C GLY A 59 -9.63 8.23 19.59
N ALA A 60 -8.81 9.08 20.19
CA ALA A 60 -7.36 9.16 20.01
C ALA A 60 -6.56 7.94 20.53
N SER A 61 -7.19 6.78 20.69
CA SER A 61 -6.59 5.52 21.14
C SER A 61 -7.42 4.31 20.70
N CYS A 62 -6.77 3.16 20.59
CA CYS A 62 -7.45 1.87 20.51
C CYS A 62 -8.09 1.50 21.86
N ASP A 63 -9.40 1.70 22.00
CA ASP A 63 -10.18 1.34 23.20
C ASP A 63 -10.63 -0.13 23.21
N GLY A 64 -10.48 -0.83 22.09
CA GLY A 64 -10.91 -2.20 21.92
C GLY A 64 -12.42 -2.41 21.76
N GLU A 65 -13.20 -1.33 21.81
CA GLU A 65 -14.64 -1.39 21.57
C GLU A 65 -14.94 -1.26 20.07
N ARG A 66 -14.11 -0.49 19.36
CA ARG A 66 -14.31 -0.12 17.96
C ARG A 66 -13.54 -1.00 16.99
N SER A 67 -14.14 -1.20 15.82
CA SER A 67 -13.47 -1.84 14.69
C SER A 67 -12.67 -0.81 13.89
N MET A 68 -11.37 -1.09 13.77
CA MET A 68 -10.38 -0.19 13.19
C MET A 68 -9.90 -0.74 11.87
N ARG A 69 -9.72 0.13 10.87
CA ARG A 69 -9.07 -0.27 9.62
C ARG A 69 -7.59 -0.42 9.88
N VAL A 70 -7.12 -1.66 9.91
CA VAL A 70 -5.69 -1.99 9.98
C VAL A 70 -5.09 -1.82 8.60
N MET A 71 -3.91 -1.24 8.50
CA MET A 71 -3.24 -0.94 7.23
C MET A 71 -1.79 -1.39 7.28
N GLY A 72 -1.26 -1.84 6.14
CA GLY A 72 0.19 -1.86 5.93
C GLY A 72 0.74 -0.44 5.77
N TRP A 73 2.04 -0.25 5.94
CA TRP A 73 2.65 1.09 5.94
C TRP A 73 2.40 1.88 4.64
N ARG A 74 2.45 1.22 3.47
CA ARG A 74 2.17 1.84 2.16
C ARG A 74 0.72 2.30 2.04
N GLU A 75 -0.20 1.49 2.54
CA GLU A 75 -1.62 1.83 2.57
C GLU A 75 -1.90 2.98 3.54
N ALA A 76 -1.20 3.02 4.68
CA ALA A 76 -1.28 4.10 5.64
C ALA A 76 -0.81 5.44 5.05
N VAL A 77 0.31 5.47 4.33
CA VAL A 77 0.77 6.66 3.60
C VAL A 77 -0.27 7.12 2.57
N ASN A 78 -0.77 6.21 1.74
CA ASN A 78 -1.79 6.53 0.74
C ASN A 78 -3.09 7.02 1.38
N HIS A 79 -3.49 6.41 2.50
CA HIS A 79 -4.64 6.84 3.29
C HIS A 79 -4.47 8.26 3.80
N SER A 80 -3.29 8.60 4.34
CA SER A 80 -2.98 9.96 4.80
C SER A 80 -3.10 10.99 3.67
N VAL A 81 -2.46 10.70 2.53
CA VAL A 81 -2.46 11.62 1.37
C VAL A 81 -3.87 11.82 0.81
N LYS A 82 -4.70 10.76 0.74
CA LYS A 82 -6.05 10.83 0.14
C LYS A 82 -7.12 11.34 1.10
N ILE A 83 -7.09 10.91 2.36
CA ILE A 83 -8.18 11.13 3.33
C ILE A 83 -7.88 12.31 4.26
N HIS A 84 -6.61 12.60 4.50
CA HIS A 84 -6.17 13.67 5.42
C HIS A 84 -5.46 14.81 4.70
N PHE A 85 -5.72 14.97 3.39
CA PHE A 85 -5.20 16.10 2.62
C PHE A 85 -5.52 17.44 3.30
N GLY A 86 -4.52 18.31 3.43
CA GLY A 86 -4.64 19.64 4.03
C GLY A 86 -4.70 19.69 5.57
N ASN A 87 -4.65 18.55 6.27
CA ASN A 87 -4.56 18.55 7.73
C ASN A 87 -3.50 17.55 8.19
N SER A 88 -2.36 18.11 8.59
CA SER A 88 -1.09 17.42 8.82
C SER A 88 -0.99 16.59 10.09
N VAL A 89 -1.93 16.72 11.04
CA VAL A 89 -1.79 16.04 12.33
C VAL A 89 -2.58 14.75 12.31
N VAL A 90 -1.93 13.67 11.84
CA VAL A 90 -2.46 12.32 11.89
C VAL A 90 -1.61 11.52 12.86
N LYS A 91 -2.24 10.97 13.90
CA LYS A 91 -1.56 10.05 14.82
C LYS A 91 -1.75 8.62 14.36
N TRP A 92 -0.69 7.85 14.45
CA TRP A 92 -0.66 6.43 14.13
C TRP A 92 -0.41 5.61 15.39
N GLU A 93 -0.98 4.41 15.42
CA GLU A 93 -0.67 3.40 16.44
C GLU A 93 -0.23 2.13 15.73
N CYS A 94 0.96 1.63 16.09
CA CYS A 94 1.44 0.33 15.63
C CYS A 94 0.76 -0.77 16.44
N LEU A 95 0.30 -1.81 15.77
CA LEU A 95 -0.27 -2.98 16.41
C LEU A 95 0.79 -3.74 17.19
N SER A 96 0.35 -4.45 18.24
CA SER A 96 1.20 -5.41 18.94
C SER A 96 1.61 -6.56 17.99
N PRO A 97 2.68 -7.32 18.30
CA PRO A 97 3.04 -8.49 17.49
C PRO A 97 1.92 -9.53 17.37
N MET A 98 1.17 -9.73 18.46
CA MET A 98 0.03 -10.66 18.49
C MET A 98 -1.11 -10.18 17.58
N ASP A 99 -1.50 -8.90 17.67
CA ASP A 99 -2.56 -8.33 16.84
C ASP A 99 -2.13 -8.26 15.37
N THR A 100 -0.84 -8.01 15.11
CA THR A 100 -0.26 -8.04 13.77
C THR A 100 -0.35 -9.43 13.15
N ALA A 101 -0.04 -10.48 13.92
CA ALA A 101 -0.16 -11.86 13.46
C ALA A 101 -1.62 -12.21 13.14
N GLU A 102 -2.56 -11.81 14.01
CA GLU A 102 -3.99 -12.04 13.77
C GLU A 102 -4.50 -11.25 12.57
N ALA A 103 -4.07 -10.00 12.39
CA ALA A 103 -4.40 -9.21 11.21
C ALA A 103 -3.93 -9.88 9.92
N LYS A 104 -2.67 -10.34 9.87
CA LYS A 104 -2.12 -11.08 8.72
C LYS A 104 -2.86 -12.39 8.46
N ARG A 105 -3.29 -13.09 9.52
CA ARG A 105 -4.10 -14.32 9.39
C ARG A 105 -5.47 -14.02 8.78
N LEU A 106 -6.16 -12.98 9.25
CA LEU A 106 -7.46 -12.56 8.72
C LEU A 106 -7.35 -12.09 7.27
N GLU A 107 -6.31 -11.33 6.94
CA GLU A 107 -5.97 -10.93 5.57
C GLU A 107 -5.83 -12.15 4.65
N ALA A 108 -5.13 -13.20 5.09
CA ALA A 108 -4.94 -14.42 4.32
C ALA A 108 -6.24 -15.22 4.14
N VAL A 109 -7.07 -15.30 5.19
CA VAL A 109 -8.39 -15.96 5.11
C VAL A 109 -9.29 -15.24 4.11
N GLU A 110 -9.30 -13.92 4.10
CA GLU A 110 -10.15 -13.13 3.22
C GLU A 110 -9.64 -13.15 1.77
N ALA A 111 -8.32 -13.12 1.60
CA ALA A 111 -7.70 -13.40 0.30
C ALA A 111 -8.06 -14.80 -0.24
N ALA A 112 -8.45 -15.75 0.62
CA ALA A 112 -8.90 -17.08 0.20
C ALA A 112 -10.44 -17.18 0.00
N LYS A 113 -11.24 -16.27 0.57
CA LYS A 113 -12.71 -16.32 0.53
C LYS A 113 -13.32 -15.69 -0.72
N GLU A 114 -12.73 -14.60 -1.21
CA GLU A 114 -13.14 -14.10 -2.51
C GLU A 114 -12.50 -14.95 -3.61
N ASP A 115 -13.00 -14.85 -4.84
CA ASP A 115 -12.24 -15.13 -6.07
C ASP A 115 -11.11 -14.08 -6.21
N TYR A 116 -10.43 -13.83 -5.08
CA TYR A 116 -9.41 -12.83 -4.89
C TYR A 116 -8.33 -13.22 -5.86
N PRO A 117 -7.90 -12.30 -6.70
CA PRO A 117 -6.97 -12.70 -7.71
C PRO A 117 -5.72 -13.20 -6.97
N THR A 118 -5.27 -14.42 -7.27
CA THR A 118 -3.96 -14.91 -6.84
C THR A 118 -2.90 -14.02 -7.48
N PRO A 119 -1.62 -14.07 -7.07
CA PRO A 119 -0.56 -13.37 -7.79
C PRO A 119 -0.58 -13.62 -9.30
N ALA A 120 -1.07 -14.79 -9.74
CA ALA A 120 -1.25 -15.14 -11.15
C ALA A 120 -2.45 -14.44 -11.82
N THR A 121 -3.54 -14.20 -11.10
CA THR A 121 -4.74 -13.52 -11.63
C THR A 121 -4.80 -12.03 -11.28
N HIS A 122 -3.79 -11.51 -10.55
CA HIS A 122 -3.62 -10.09 -10.26
C HIS A 122 -3.49 -9.29 -11.55
N ARG A 123 -4.47 -8.43 -11.83
CA ARG A 123 -4.40 -7.45 -12.91
C ARG A 123 -3.56 -6.25 -12.45
N VAL A 124 -2.25 -6.46 -12.35
CA VAL A 124 -1.28 -5.43 -11.93
C VAL A 124 -0.38 -5.01 -13.08
N TRP A 125 -0.40 -5.71 -14.21
CA TRP A 125 0.50 -5.42 -15.31
C TRP A 125 -0.14 -4.41 -16.27
N ARG A 126 0.68 -3.45 -16.75
CA ARG A 126 0.27 -2.51 -17.79
C ARG A 126 1.33 -2.45 -18.88
N CYS A 127 0.89 -2.39 -20.14
CA CYS A 127 1.77 -2.11 -21.27
C CYS A 127 2.03 -0.61 -21.35
N THR A 128 3.29 -0.18 -21.41
CA THR A 128 3.64 1.25 -21.54
C THR A 128 3.33 1.80 -22.93
N GLY A 129 3.45 0.97 -23.97
CA GLY A 129 3.17 1.35 -25.35
C GLY A 129 1.68 1.63 -25.64
N CYS A 130 0.77 0.96 -24.91
CA CYS A 130 -0.67 1.20 -25.05
C CYS A 130 -1.21 2.23 -24.08
N MET A 131 -0.48 2.51 -23.01
CA MET A 131 -0.97 3.35 -21.94
C MET A 131 -1.38 4.71 -22.49
N HIS A 132 -2.60 5.17 -22.17
CA HIS A 132 -3.16 6.44 -22.64
C HIS A 132 -3.55 6.53 -24.13
N HIS A 133 -3.48 5.42 -24.87
CA HIS A 133 -4.02 5.36 -26.22
C HIS A 133 -5.43 4.75 -26.22
N ALA A 134 -6.16 4.93 -27.32
CA ALA A 134 -7.51 4.37 -27.47
C ALA A 134 -7.57 2.83 -27.35
N HIS A 135 -6.43 2.16 -27.45
CA HIS A 135 -6.28 0.72 -27.34
C HIS A 135 -5.69 0.28 -25.99
N ASP A 136 -5.61 1.17 -24.99
CA ASP A 136 -5.22 0.83 -23.62
C ASP A 136 -6.24 -0.16 -23.02
N GLN A 137 -5.84 -1.42 -22.87
CA GLN A 137 -6.67 -2.44 -22.22
C GLN A 137 -6.67 -2.30 -20.69
N GLY A 138 -6.01 -1.28 -20.15
CA GLY A 138 -5.85 -1.04 -18.73
C GLY A 138 -4.90 -2.06 -18.10
N ARG A 139 -5.26 -2.50 -16.89
CA ARG A 139 -4.49 -3.49 -16.14
C ARG A 139 -4.87 -4.90 -16.54
N MET A 140 -3.88 -5.77 -16.67
CA MET A 140 -4.03 -7.16 -17.09
C MET A 140 -3.20 -8.11 -16.22
N THR A 141 -3.53 -9.40 -16.28
CA THR A 141 -2.73 -10.45 -15.66
C THR A 141 -1.42 -10.63 -16.44
N TRP A 142 -0.45 -11.36 -15.88
CA TRP A 142 0.79 -11.65 -16.62
C TRP A 142 0.49 -12.40 -17.94
N ALA A 143 -0.36 -13.43 -17.87
CA ALA A 143 -0.81 -14.16 -19.05
C ALA A 143 -1.56 -13.26 -20.05
N GLY A 144 -2.37 -12.31 -19.55
CA GLY A 144 -3.04 -11.30 -20.37
C GLY A 144 -2.04 -10.38 -21.08
N LEU A 145 -0.97 -9.96 -20.39
CA LEU A 145 0.10 -9.15 -20.99
C LEU A 145 0.88 -9.92 -22.06
N GLN A 146 1.21 -11.18 -21.81
CA GLN A 146 1.85 -12.03 -22.81
C GLN A 146 0.96 -12.21 -24.06
N ALA A 147 -0.33 -12.47 -23.86
CA ALA A 147 -1.28 -12.55 -24.97
C ALA A 147 -1.38 -11.22 -25.73
N HIS A 148 -1.40 -10.09 -25.02
CA HIS A 148 -1.41 -8.77 -25.59
C HIS A 148 -0.17 -8.51 -26.49
N PHE A 149 1.04 -8.89 -26.06
CA PHE A 149 2.26 -8.76 -26.87
C PHE A 149 2.21 -9.64 -28.13
N ARG A 150 1.74 -10.89 -28.02
CA ARG A 150 1.58 -11.77 -29.19
C ARG A 150 0.61 -11.22 -30.24
N GLN A 151 -0.43 -10.51 -29.79
CA GLN A 151 -1.43 -9.92 -30.67
C GLN A 151 -1.00 -8.57 -31.26
N ASN A 152 0.04 -7.93 -30.72
CA ASN A 152 0.50 -6.61 -31.12
C ASN A 152 2.01 -6.62 -31.42
N PRO A 153 2.42 -7.01 -32.65
CA PRO A 153 3.83 -7.17 -33.00
C PRO A 153 4.69 -5.91 -32.82
N THR A 154 4.06 -4.73 -32.82
CA THR A 154 4.70 -3.43 -32.54
C THR A 154 5.28 -3.32 -31.14
N HIS A 155 4.84 -4.16 -30.19
CA HIS A 155 5.33 -4.16 -28.81
C HIS A 155 6.55 -5.07 -28.60
N GLY A 156 7.02 -5.77 -29.64
CA GLY A 156 8.20 -6.65 -29.60
C GLY A 156 7.87 -8.12 -29.37
N ASN A 157 8.90 -8.94 -29.20
CA ASN A 157 8.72 -10.37 -28.96
C ASN A 157 8.32 -10.63 -27.50
N VAL A 158 7.38 -11.57 -27.31
CA VAL A 158 6.94 -12.04 -25.99
C VAL A 158 8.06 -12.72 -25.22
N ASP A 159 9.01 -13.34 -25.92
CA ASP A 159 10.14 -14.06 -25.30
C ASP A 159 11.16 -13.10 -24.65
N ASP A 160 11.20 -11.85 -25.12
CA ASP A 160 12.12 -10.82 -24.59
C ASP A 160 11.51 -10.04 -23.42
N MET A 161 10.27 -10.36 -23.01
CA MET A 161 9.54 -9.54 -22.04
C MET A 161 10.33 -9.36 -20.75
N GLU A 162 10.92 -10.40 -20.15
CA GLU A 162 11.62 -10.27 -18.86
C GLU A 162 12.76 -9.24 -18.90
N ALA A 163 13.50 -9.16 -20.01
CA ALA A 163 14.58 -8.18 -20.20
C ALA A 163 14.06 -6.74 -20.41
N GLU A 164 12.78 -6.59 -20.74
CA GLU A 164 12.10 -5.33 -21.06
C GLU A 164 11.17 -4.83 -19.95
N LEU A 165 11.26 -5.41 -18.75
CA LEU A 165 10.56 -4.94 -17.55
C LEU A 165 10.90 -3.47 -17.28
N ASN A 166 9.89 -2.67 -16.96
CA ASN A 166 9.91 -1.22 -16.77
C ASN A 166 10.22 -0.38 -18.02
N LYS A 167 10.50 -1.00 -19.17
CA LYS A 167 10.61 -0.29 -20.46
C LYS A 167 9.30 -0.35 -21.24
N ARG A 168 8.82 -1.56 -21.51
CA ARG A 168 7.64 -1.82 -22.37
C ARG A 168 6.37 -2.15 -21.60
N TYR A 169 6.54 -2.49 -20.34
CA TYR A 169 5.47 -2.78 -19.41
C TYR A 169 6.01 -2.67 -17.99
N PHE A 170 5.13 -2.52 -17.02
CA PHE A 170 5.50 -2.42 -15.61
C PHE A 170 4.40 -3.04 -14.75
N LYS A 171 4.78 -3.40 -13.52
CA LYS A 171 3.80 -3.67 -12.46
C LYS A 171 3.34 -2.32 -11.95
N ASP A 172 2.05 -2.08 -12.05
CA ASP A 172 1.34 -0.99 -11.39
C ASP A 172 0.77 -1.54 -10.06
N PRO A 173 1.53 -1.44 -8.95
CA PRO A 173 1.13 -2.01 -7.66
C PRO A 173 -0.01 -1.23 -7.02
N ASP A 174 -0.44 -0.09 -7.58
CA ASP A 174 -1.54 0.74 -7.07
C ASP A 174 -2.92 0.10 -7.31
N MET A 175 -3.00 -1.23 -7.29
CA MET A 175 -4.15 -1.86 -6.65
C MET A 175 -3.99 -1.48 -5.18
N THR A 176 -4.62 -0.38 -4.75
CA THR A 176 -4.96 -0.29 -3.33
C THR A 176 -5.62 -1.63 -3.04
N ARG A 177 -4.98 -2.51 -2.26
CA ARG A 177 -5.63 -3.74 -1.83
C ARG A 177 -7.01 -3.30 -1.34
N ARG A 178 -8.04 -4.10 -1.62
CA ARG A 178 -9.36 -3.81 -1.04
C ARG A 178 -9.13 -3.43 0.41
N PRO A 179 -9.70 -2.30 0.89
CA PRO A 179 -9.46 -1.81 2.23
C PRO A 179 -9.43 -2.97 3.21
N LEU A 180 -8.27 -3.20 3.82
CA LEU A 180 -8.11 -4.28 4.78
C LEU A 180 -9.22 -4.22 5.83
N HIS A 181 -9.62 -5.40 6.30
CA HIS A 181 -10.80 -5.55 7.14
C HIS A 181 -10.72 -4.68 8.38
N ARG A 182 -11.89 -4.26 8.86
CA ARG A 182 -11.99 -3.61 10.15
C ARG A 182 -11.80 -4.68 11.21
N ILE A 183 -10.63 -4.71 11.83
CA ILE A 183 -10.35 -5.62 12.94
C ILE A 183 -10.85 -4.94 14.20
N LYS A 184 -11.68 -5.65 14.97
CA LYS A 184 -11.96 -5.23 16.34
C LYS A 184 -10.72 -5.54 17.15
N MET A 185 -9.95 -4.51 17.46
CA MET A 185 -8.86 -4.62 18.43
C MET A 185 -9.49 -5.06 19.76
N VAL A 186 -8.89 -5.99 20.48
CA VAL A 186 -9.28 -6.27 21.87
C VAL A 186 -8.15 -5.71 22.71
N GLN A 187 -8.45 -4.91 23.73
CA GLN A 187 -7.39 -4.45 24.62
C GLN A 187 -6.72 -5.68 25.24
N GLY A 188 -5.46 -5.90 24.85
CA GLY A 188 -4.57 -6.74 25.64
C GLY A 188 -4.60 -6.20 27.05
N LYS A 189 -4.81 -7.06 28.05
CA LYS A 189 -4.75 -6.67 29.46
C LYS A 189 -3.46 -5.87 29.62
N LYS A 190 -3.57 -4.55 29.83
CA LYS A 190 -2.40 -3.72 30.05
C LYS A 190 -1.65 -4.39 31.20
N SER A 191 -0.43 -4.83 30.96
CA SER A 191 0.42 -5.28 32.05
C SER A 191 0.37 -4.18 33.09
N PRO A 192 0.07 -4.50 34.36
CA PRO A 192 0.02 -3.49 35.39
C PRO A 192 1.33 -2.69 35.35
N PRO A 193 1.28 -1.36 35.53
CA PRO A 193 2.46 -0.53 35.47
C PRO A 193 3.52 -1.15 36.38
N THR A 194 4.68 -1.49 35.80
CA THR A 194 5.82 -2.00 36.56
C THR A 194 6.16 -0.92 37.58
N THR A 195 5.80 -1.14 38.84
CA THR A 195 6.17 -0.22 39.92
C THR A 195 7.68 -0.16 39.95
N PRO A 196 8.30 1.03 39.87
CA PRO A 196 9.75 1.14 39.96
C PRO A 196 10.19 0.55 41.30
N GLU A 197 11.04 -0.48 41.25
CA GLU A 197 11.73 -0.97 42.45
C GLU A 197 12.58 0.17 42.98
N TYR A 198 12.15 0.75 44.10
CA TYR A 198 12.99 1.66 44.87
C TYR A 198 14.04 0.78 45.57
N GLU A 199 15.24 0.73 45.00
CA GLU A 199 16.41 0.21 45.72
C GLU A 199 16.65 1.09 46.96
N SER A 200 16.66 0.44 48.12
CA SER A 200 16.79 1.07 49.44
C SER A 200 18.24 1.25 49.85
#